data_AF-A0A4R9FZW5-F1
#
_entry.id   AF-A0A4R9FZW5-F1
#
_cell.length_a   1.000
_cell.length_b   1.000
_cell.length_c   1.000
_cell.angle_alpha   90.00
_cell.angle_beta   90.00
_cell.angle_gamma   90.00
#
_symmetry.space_group_name_H-M   'P 1'
#
loop_
_entity.id
_entity.type
_entity.pdbx_description
1 polymer ?
#
loop_
_entity_poly.entity_id
_entity_poly.type
_entity_poly.pdbx_seq_one_letter_code
_entity_poly.pdbx_strand_id
1 'polypeptide(L)' 'MYRQEKIPGKIGNVEGRKSAKVCAYNFLFLVSAGDASITEAKRVGEIDRIHSVEIEVSSFLFIFFRRHCLILTGD' A
#
# COMPACT_ATOMS: atom_id res chain seq x y z
N MET A 1 17.88 3.05 -12.43
CA MET A 1 16.55 3.38 -12.99
C MET A 1 15.50 2.93 -11.98
N TYR A 2 14.87 3.87 -11.28
CA TYR A 2 13.86 3.65 -10.23
C TYR A 2 12.49 3.99 -10.81
N ARG A 3 11.49 3.10 -10.68
CA ARG A 3 10.12 3.36 -11.14
C ARG A 3 9.19 3.37 -9.94
N GLN A 4 8.52 4.50 -9.74
CA GLN A 4 7.54 4.72 -8.69
C GLN A 4 6.20 5.00 -9.36
N GLU A 5 5.25 4.09 -9.21
CA GLU A 5 3.88 4.28 -9.70
C GLU A 5 2.96 4.46 -8.50
N LYS A 6 2.23 5.59 -8.51
CA LYS A 6 1.21 5.93 -7.52
C LYS A 6 -0.14 5.81 -8.21
N ILE A 7 -0.95 4.82 -7.82
CA ILE A 7 -2.28 4.60 -8.37
C ILE A 7 -3.30 5.01 -7.30
N PRO A 8 -3.88 6.22 -7.38
CA PRO A 8 -4.93 6.64 -6.46
C PRO A 8 -6.28 6.04 -6.86
N GLY A 9 -6.90 5.30 -5.95
CA GLY A 9 -8.30 4.86 -6.03
C GLY A 9 -9.11 5.58 -4.95
N LYS A 10 -9.96 6.53 -5.35
CA LYS A 10 -11.01 7.05 -4.45
C LYS A 10 -12.14 6.04 -4.41
N ILE A 11 -12.43 5.51 -3.23
CA ILE A 11 -13.45 4.45 -3.05
C ILE A 11 -14.62 4.95 -2.20
N GLY A 12 -14.47 6.04 -1.42
CA GLY A 12 -15.52 6.49 -0.49
C GLY A 12 -15.70 8.01 -0.35
N ASN A 13 -16.88 8.40 0.14
CA ASN A 13 -17.29 9.77 0.47
C ASN A 13 -17.31 9.98 1.99
N VAL A 14 -16.15 9.84 2.63
CA VAL A 14 -15.95 9.97 4.08
C VAL A 14 -14.79 10.92 4.30
N GLU A 15 -14.80 11.76 5.34
CA GLU A 15 -13.63 12.55 5.69
C GLU A 15 -12.49 11.60 6.07
N GLY A 16 -11.30 11.73 5.49
CA GLY A 16 -10.17 10.89 5.87
C GLY A 16 -9.41 11.50 7.06
N ARG A 17 -9.66 11.06 8.30
CA ARG A 17 -8.88 11.53 9.47
C ARG A 17 -7.75 10.60 9.85
N LYS A 18 -7.84 9.32 9.51
CA LYS A 18 -6.82 8.30 9.79
C LYS A 18 -6.16 7.82 8.50
N SER A 19 -4.85 7.61 8.56
CA SER A 19 -4.10 7.02 7.45
C SER A 19 -3.16 5.93 7.95
N ALA A 20 -3.09 4.82 7.24
CA ALA A 20 -2.20 3.71 7.52
C ALA A 20 -1.46 3.27 6.27
N LYS A 21 -0.17 3.03 6.45
CA LYS A 21 0.72 2.56 5.38
C LYS A 21 1.25 1.18 5.75
N VAL A 22 0.97 0.21 4.90
CA VAL A 22 1.48 -1.16 5.01
C VAL A 22 2.28 -1.49 3.77
N CYS A 23 3.39 -2.21 3.93
CA CYS A 23 4.31 -2.49 2.83
C CYS A 23 4.68 -3.97 2.79
N ALA A 24 4.68 -4.51 1.58
CA ALA A 24 5.21 -5.81 1.24
C ALA A 24 6.46 -5.65 0.36
N TYR A 25 7.43 -6.51 0.62
CA TYR A 25 8.70 -6.59 -0.08
C TYR A 25 8.74 -7.91 -0.81
N ASN A 26 9.21 -7.87 -2.05
CA ASN A 26 9.40 -9.04 -2.88
C ASN A 26 10.84 -9.02 -3.40
N PHE A 27 11.60 -10.04 -3.01
CA PHE A 27 12.95 -10.30 -3.46
C PHE A 27 12.92 -11.39 -4.53
N LEU A 28 13.32 -11.03 -5.75
CA LEU A 28 13.50 -11.98 -6.87
C LEU A 28 12.27 -12.84 -7.22
N PHE A 29 11.05 -12.49 -6.79
CA PHE A 29 9.87 -13.36 -6.84
C PHE A 29 9.98 -14.65 -6.01
N LEU A 30 11.08 -14.85 -5.30
CA LEU A 30 11.36 -16.05 -4.51
C LEU A 30 10.89 -15.88 -3.07
N VAL A 31 11.12 -14.70 -2.50
CA VAL A 31 10.83 -14.40 -1.10
C VAL A 31 9.97 -13.16 -1.03
N SER A 32 8.78 -13.31 -0.45
CA SER A 32 7.90 -12.20 -0.12
C SER A 32 7.90 -12.01 1.39
N ALA A 33 8.07 -10.78 1.85
CA ALA A 33 8.08 -10.41 3.25
C ALA A 33 7.18 -9.21 3.50
N GLY A 34 6.30 -9.31 4.51
CA GLY A 34 5.33 -8.27 4.86
C GLY A 34 3.99 -8.42 4.11
N ASP A 35 2.99 -7.72 4.62
CA ASP A 35 1.62 -7.71 4.12
C ASP A 35 1.26 -6.33 3.61
N ALA A 36 0.83 -6.23 2.35
CA ALA A 36 0.34 -4.99 1.73
C ALA A 36 -1.18 -5.05 1.48
N SER A 37 -1.92 -5.76 2.34
CA SER A 37 -3.35 -5.98 2.16
C SER A 37 -4.19 -4.85 2.78
N ILE A 38 -5.39 -4.65 2.23
CA ILE A 38 -6.37 -3.69 2.77
C ILE A 38 -6.76 -4.06 4.20
N THR A 39 -6.88 -5.36 4.48
CA THR A 39 -7.24 -5.88 5.80
C THR A 39 -6.20 -5.51 6.86
N GLU A 40 -4.91 -5.64 6.53
CA GLU A 40 -3.84 -5.31 7.47
C GLU A 40 -3.75 -3.81 7.70
N ALA A 41 -3.85 -2.98 6.66
CA ALA A 41 -3.83 -1.54 6.86
C ALA A 41 -5.08 -1.00 7.57
N LYS A 42 -6.26 -1.64 7.41
CA LYS A 42 -7.42 -1.33 8.25
C LYS A 42 -7.15 -1.64 9.72
N ARG A 43 -6.50 -2.77 10.00
CA ARG A 43 -6.15 -3.20 11.36
C ARG A 43 -5.12 -2.27 11.99
N VAL A 44 -4.01 -1.98 11.30
CA VAL A 44 -2.93 -1.10 11.76
C VAL A 44 -3.40 0.35 11.89
N GLY A 45 -4.27 0.79 10.98
CA GLY A 45 -4.81 2.14 10.98
C GLY A 45 -6.03 2.36 11.86
N GLU A 46 -6.60 1.29 12.43
CA GLU A 46 -7.91 1.30 13.07
C GLU A 46 -8.95 2.03 12.19
N ILE A 47 -8.95 1.73 10.90
CA ILE A 47 -9.81 2.34 9.88
C ILE A 47 -10.99 1.41 9.64
N ASP A 48 -12.18 1.88 9.95
CA ASP A 48 -13.42 1.12 9.75
C ASP A 48 -13.95 1.36 8.32
N ARG A 49 -13.94 2.63 7.89
CA ARG A 49 -14.43 3.07 6.57
C ARG A 49 -13.30 3.59 5.69
N ILE A 50 -13.22 3.06 4.46
CA ILE A 50 -12.20 3.45 3.49
C ILE A 50 -12.64 4.70 2.74
N HIS A 51 -11.81 5.75 2.72
CA HIS A 51 -11.97 6.92 1.86
C HIS A 51 -11.17 6.77 0.56
N SER A 52 -9.86 6.53 0.69
CA SER A 52 -8.96 6.35 -0.44
C SER A 52 -7.98 5.20 -0.21
N VAL A 53 -7.62 4.56 -1.32
CA VAL A 53 -6.57 3.56 -1.38
C VAL A 53 -5.55 4.06 -2.38
N GLU A 54 -4.32 4.21 -1.94
CA GLU A 54 -3.20 4.57 -2.79
C GLU A 54 -2.20 3.42 -2.77
N ILE A 55 -1.87 2.92 -3.97
CA ILE A 55 -0.87 1.86 -4.11
C ILE A 55 0.40 2.51 -4.65
N GLU A 56 1.49 2.33 -3.92
CA GLU A 56 2.81 2.81 -4.25
C GLU A 56 3.69 1.61 -4.60
N VAL A 57 3.98 1.44 -5.90
CA VAL A 57 4.89 0.39 -6.37
C VAL A 57 6.23 1.02 -6.63
N SER A 58 7.25 0.61 -5.87
CA SER A 58 8.64 0.99 -6.08
C SER A 58 9.42 -0.23 -6.53
N SER A 59 10.04 -0.17 -7.71
CA SER A 59 10.96 -1.21 -8.17
C SER A 59 12.38 -0.67 -8.24
N PHE A 60 13.31 -1.42 -7.65
CA PHE A 60 14.74 -1.13 -7.70
C PHE A 60 15.43 -2.25 -8.48
N LEU A 61 16.21 -1.89 -9.50
CA LEU A 61 16.92 -2.82 -10.37
C LEU A 61 15.98 -3.78 -11.16
N PHE A 62 14.84 -3.26 -11.66
CA PHE A 62 13.82 -3.90 -12.54
C PHE A 62 13.17 -5.22 -12.07
N ILE A 63 13.93 -6.18 -11.53
CA ILE A 63 13.52 -7.57 -11.28
C ILE A 63 13.94 -8.05 -9.88
N PHE A 64 15.03 -7.51 -9.33
CA PHE A 64 15.63 -8.07 -8.11
C PHE A 64 14.91 -7.66 -6.83
N PHE A 65 14.36 -6.44 -6.79
CA PHE A 65 13.66 -5.93 -5.61
C PHE A 65 12.42 -5.14 -6.03
N ARG A 66 11.26 -5.61 -5.59
CA ARG A 66 10.00 -4.88 -5.65
C ARG A 66 9.50 -4.58 -4.25
N ARG A 67 9.07 -3.35 -4.04
CA ARG A 67 8.35 -2.91 -2.86
C ARG A 67 6.96 -2.47 -3.30
N HIS A 68 5.95 -3.05 -2.69
CA HIS A 68 4.55 -2.71 -2.87
C HIS A 68 4.04 -2.15 -1.54
N CYS A 69 3.76 -0.85 -1.50
CA CYS A 69 3.14 -0.24 -0.34
C CYS A 69 1.69 0.12 -0.65
N LEU A 70 0.80 -0.16 0.29
CA LEU A 70 -0.58 0.23 0.24
C LEU A 70 -0.82 1.25 1.35
N ILE A 71 -1.31 2.42 0.95
CA ILE A 71 -1.65 3.53 1.82
C ILE A 71 -3.16 3.62 1.81
N LEU A 72 -3.75 3.41 2.97
CA LEU A 72 -5.18 3.51 3.21
C LEU A 72 -5.45 4.77 4.00
N THR A 73 -6.42 5.54 3.54
CA THR A 73 -6.92 6.71 4.27
C THR A 73 -8.41 6.54 4.48
N GLY A 74 -8.88 6.86 5.67
CA GLY A 74 -10.26 6.66 6.09
C GLY A 74 -10.51 7.14 7.51
N ASP A 75 -11.60 6.65 8.10
CA ASP A 75 -12.01 6.94 9.48
C ASP A 75 -12.26 5.64 10.26
#